data_AF-A0A6N9VHS6-F1
#
_entry.id   AF-A0A6N9VHS6-F1
#
_cell.length_a   1.000
_cell.length_b   1.000
_cell.length_c   1.000
_cell.angle_alpha   90.00
_cell.angle_beta   90.00
_cell.angle_gamma   90.00
#
_symmetry.space_group_name_H-M   'P 1'
#
loop_
_entity.id
_entity.type
_entity.pdbx_description
1 polymer ?
#
loop_
_entity_poly.entity_id
_entity_poly.type
_entity_poly.pdbx_seq_one_letter_code
_entity_poly.pdbx_strand_id
1 'polypeptide(L)' 'EVLGLGGLLGSGRSETAKALAGGLALDSGEVTVAGKVLRRVTPAAAIAHGISMLPEDRKAEGIVPGLSVR' A
#
# COMPACT_ATOMS: atom_id res chain seq x y z
N GLU A 1 -13.99 -10.26 -1.59
CA GLU A 1 -13.95 -9.83 -3.00
C GLU A 1 -12.50 -9.82 -3.47
N VAL A 2 -12.24 -10.00 -4.77
CA VAL A 2 -10.91 -9.86 -5.35
C VAL A 2 -11.00 -8.88 -6.52
N LEU A 3 -10.27 -7.77 -6.44
CA LEU A 3 -10.25 -6.71 -7.45
C LEU A 3 -8.87 -6.65 -8.12
N GLY A 4 -8.84 -6.51 -9.44
CA GLY A 4 -7.62 -6.25 -10.20
C GLY A 4 -7.52 -4.79 -10.64
N LEU A 5 -6.33 -4.19 -10.52
CA LEU A 5 -6.02 -2.85 -11.06
C LEU A 5 -5.10 -2.99 -12.28
N GLY A 6 -5.67 -2.87 -13.49
CA GLY A 6 -4.96 -2.99 -14.77
C GLY A 6 -4.53 -1.63 -15.34
N GLY A 7 -3.56 -1.65 -16.26
CA GLY A 7 -3.01 -0.45 -16.89
C GLY A 7 -1.64 -0.67 -17.55
N LEU A 8 -1.26 0.20 -18.48
CA LEU A 8 0.05 0.16 -19.15
C LEU A 8 1.20 0.50 -18.19
N LEU A 9 2.44 0.32 -18.64
CA LEU A 9 3.61 0.83 -17.91
C LEU A 9 3.48 2.36 -17.71
N GLY A 10 3.73 2.84 -16.50
CA GLY A 10 3.59 4.26 -16.16
C GLY A 10 2.16 4.73 -15.87
N SER A 11 1.18 3.83 -15.84
CA SER A 11 -0.22 4.17 -15.51
C SER A 11 -0.49 4.49 -14.04
N GLY A 12 0.50 4.40 -13.16
CA GLY A 12 0.36 4.72 -11.73
C GLY A 12 -0.13 3.56 -10.85
N ARG A 13 -0.13 2.31 -11.34
CA ARG A 13 -0.65 1.14 -10.58
C ARG A 13 0.12 0.90 -9.28
N SER A 14 1.44 0.84 -9.37
CA SER A 14 2.32 0.58 -8.23
C SER A 14 2.32 1.78 -7.28
N GLU A 15 2.27 2.99 -7.82
CA GLU A 15 2.16 4.26 -7.09
C GLU A 15 0.85 4.33 -6.31
N THR A 16 -0.27 3.92 -6.91
CA THR A 16 -1.57 3.84 -6.25
C THR A 16 -1.54 2.86 -5.08
N ALA A 17 -0.97 1.66 -5.27
CA ALA A 17 -0.82 0.69 -4.20
C ALA A 17 0.07 1.22 -3.05
N LYS A 18 1.21 1.87 -3.39
CA LYS A 18 2.11 2.50 -2.41
C LYS A 18 1.42 3.63 -1.66
N ALA A 19 0.61 4.44 -2.34
CA ALA A 19 -0.13 5.54 -1.73
C ALA A 19 -1.19 5.03 -0.73
N LEU A 20 -1.96 4.00 -1.12
CA LEU A 20 -2.94 3.37 -0.22
C LEU A 20 -2.31 2.72 1.00
N ALA A 21 -1.09 2.17 0.85
CA ALA A 21 -0.31 1.63 1.95
C ALA A 21 0.44 2.70 2.77
N GLY A 22 0.34 3.98 2.40
CA GLY A 22 1.02 5.09 3.06
C GLY A 22 2.52 5.19 2.80
N GLY A 23 3.06 4.43 1.84
CA GLY A 23 4.45 4.54 1.39
C GLY A 23 4.68 5.67 0.40
N LEU A 24 3.62 6.27 -0.14
CA LEU A 24 3.63 7.45 -0.98
C LEU A 24 2.56 8.44 -0.50
N ALA A 25 2.86 9.74 -0.50
CA ALA A 25 1.87 10.76 -0.14
C ALA A 25 0.81 10.91 -1.24
N LEU A 26 -0.43 11.23 -0.84
CA LEU A 26 -1.48 11.60 -1.79
C LEU A 26 -1.28 13.05 -2.23
N ASP A 27 -1.39 13.30 -3.53
CA ASP A 27 -1.42 14.66 -4.08
C ASP A 27 -2.75 15.35 -3.76
N SER A 28 -3.85 14.60 -3.80
CA SER A 28 -5.21 15.07 -3.47
C SER A 28 -6.18 13.89 -3.24
N GLY A 29 -7.40 14.19 -2.80
CA GLY A 29 -8.48 13.21 -2.59
C GLY A 29 -8.56 12.66 -1.16
N GLU A 30 -9.38 11.63 -0.99
CA GLU A 30 -9.55 10.92 0.29
C GLU A 30 -9.48 9.41 0.11
N VAL A 31 -9.10 8.71 1.18
CA VAL A 31 -9.15 7.23 1.25
C VAL A 31 -10.09 6.84 2.36
N THR A 32 -11.08 6.02 2.03
CA THR A 32 -12.09 5.51 2.97
C THR A 32 -11.99 4.00 3.07
N VAL A 33 -11.84 3.50 4.30
CA VAL A 33 -11.70 2.06 4.60
C VAL A 33 -12.81 1.65 5.55
N ALA A 34 -13.65 0.70 5.14
CA ALA A 34 -14.81 0.24 5.91
C ALA A 34 -15.68 1.40 6.45
N GLY A 35 -15.93 2.41 5.60
CA GLY A 35 -16.73 3.59 5.94
C GLY A 35 -16.02 4.64 6.80
N LYS A 36 -14.73 4.47 7.12
CA LYS A 36 -13.94 5.45 7.88
C LYS A 36 -12.93 6.16 6.97
N VAL A 37 -12.98 7.49 6.96
CA VAL A 37 -12.00 8.32 6.24
C VAL A 37 -10.65 8.28 6.97
N LEU A 38 -9.59 7.93 6.24
CA LEU A 38 -8.21 8.06 6.70
C LEU A 38 -7.76 9.52 6.56
N ARG A 39 -7.77 10.28 7.66
CA ARG A 39 -7.32 11.70 7.67
C ARG A 39 -5.90 11.89 7.13
N ARG A 40 -5.03 10.89 7.34
CA ARG A 40 -3.68 10.84 6.78
C ARG A 40 -3.34 9.39 6.46
N VAL A 41 -2.89 9.13 5.24
CA VAL A 41 -2.45 7.79 4.85
C VAL A 41 -0.96 7.65 5.18
N THR A 42 -0.69 6.93 6.27
CA THR A 42 0.66 6.56 6.69
C THR A 42 0.73 5.04 6.80
N PRO A 43 1.92 4.41 6.77
CA PRO A 43 2.02 2.95 6.87
C PRO A 43 1.38 2.43 8.16
N ALA A 44 1.59 3.13 9.28
CA ALA A 44 0.98 2.78 10.56
C ALA A 44 -0.56 2.88 10.53
N ALA A 45 -1.12 3.94 9.92
CA ALA A 45 -2.57 4.10 9.80
C ALA A 45 -3.18 3.05 8.86
N ALA A 46 -2.53 2.76 7.73
CA ALA A 46 -2.95 1.72 6.79
C ALA A 46 -3.03 0.35 7.48
N ILE A 47 -1.97 -0.04 8.20
CA ILE A 47 -1.90 -1.30 8.96
C ILE A 47 -3.01 -1.35 10.03
N ALA A 48 -3.23 -0.27 10.78
CA ALA A 48 -4.28 -0.20 11.79
C ALA A 48 -5.70 -0.37 11.21
N HIS A 49 -5.88 -0.06 9.92
CA HIS A 49 -7.11 -0.25 9.17
C HIS A 49 -7.15 -1.55 8.35
N GLY A 50 -6.19 -2.45 8.54
CA GLY A 50 -6.15 -3.77 7.87
C GLY A 50 -5.60 -3.74 6.44
N ILE A 51 -4.91 -2.67 6.05
CA ILE A 51 -4.22 -2.58 4.75
C ILE A 51 -2.77 -3.00 4.93
N SER A 52 -2.32 -3.93 4.09
CA SER A 52 -0.92 -4.31 3.96
C SER A 52 -0.55 -4.38 2.48
N MET A 53 0.73 -4.10 2.18
CA MET A 53 1.27 -4.14 0.84
C MET A 53 2.41 -5.15 0.78
N LEU A 54 2.38 -5.98 -0.26
CA LEU A 54 3.50 -6.82 -0.65
C LEU A 54 4.18 -6.13 -1.86
N PRO A 55 5.46 -5.73 -1.76
CA PRO A 55 6.15 -5.06 -2.85
C PRO A 55 6.36 -6.00 -4.04
N GLU A 56 6.62 -5.40 -5.20
CA GLU A 56 6.91 -6.11 -6.44
C GLU A 56 8.26 -6.84 -6.34
N ASP A 57 9.30 -6.14 -5.89
CA ASP A 57 10.59 -6.75 -5.53
C ASP A 57 10.58 -7.18 -4.06
N ARG A 58 10.12 -8.41 -3.82
CA ARG A 58 10.06 -8.98 -2.46
C ARG A 58 11.43 -9.25 -1.85
N LYS A 59 12.47 -9.43 -2.66
CA LYS A 59 13.82 -9.72 -2.16
C LYS A 59 14.48 -8.43 -1.67
N ALA A 60 14.33 -7.35 -2.43
CA ALA A 60 14.90 -6.05 -2.06
C ALA A 60 14.06 -5.32 -1.01
N GLU A 61 12.73 -5.38 -1.09
CA GLU A 61 11.84 -4.53 -0.29
C GLU A 61 10.93 -5.30 0.68
N GLY A 62 10.74 -6.61 0.48
CA GLY A 62 9.72 -7.40 1.18
C GLY A 62 10.20 -8.21 2.39
N ILE A 63 11.51 -8.26 2.64
CA ILE A 63 12.10 -9.09 3.70
C ILE A 63 13.19 -8.35 4.46
N VAL A 64 13.51 -8.85 5.66
CA VAL A 64 14.70 -8.47 6.41
C VAL A 64 15.66 -9.66 6.38
N PRO A 65 16.68 -9.67 5.51
CA PRO A 65 17.47 -10.88 5.23
C PRO A 65 18.14 -11.52 6.45
N GLY A 66 18.47 -10.72 7.47
CA GLY A 66 19.10 -11.19 8.71
C GLY A 66 18.14 -11.80 9.73
N LEU A 67 16.82 -11.81 9.47
CA LEU A 67 15.82 -12.37 10.38
C LEU A 67 15.34 -13.74 9.89
N SER A 68 15.25 -14.71 10.80
CA SER A 68 14.64 -16.01 10.52
C SER A 68 13.11 -15.92 10.58
N VAL A 69 12.45 -16.88 9.96
CA VAL A 69 11.02 -17.11 10.18
C VAL A 69 10.81 -17.71 11.58
N ARG A 70 9.72 -17.33 12.25
CA ARG A 70 9.28 -17.89 13.53
C ARG A 70 7.89 -18.50 13.37
#